data_AF-A0A212F126-F1
#
_entry.id   AF-A0A212F126-F1
#
_cell.length_a   1.000
_cell.length_b   1.000
_cell.length_c   1.000
_cell.angle_alpha   90.00
_cell.angle_beta   90.00
_cell.angle_gamma   90.00
#
_symmetry.space_group_name_H-M   'P 1'
#
loop_
_entity.id
_entity.type
_entity.pdbx_description
1 polymer ?
#
loop_
_entity_poly.entity_id
_entity_poly.type
_entity_poly.pdbx_seq_one_letter_code
_entity_poly.pdbx_strand_id
1 'polypeptide(L)' 'MATLIGLSIRVLLLRALPSRYKVTVEVSEGTHVSEHAVNKQLADKERVAAALENKNLVQIINQCVA' A
#
# COMPACT_ATOMS: atom_id res chain seq x y z
N MET A 1 3.48 -5.03 9.91
CA MET A 1 2.29 -5.67 9.30
C MET A 1 1.34 -4.66 8.68
N ALA A 2 0.91 -3.62 9.40
CA ALA A 2 -0.01 -2.60 8.85
C ALA A 2 0.46 -2.01 7.49
N THR A 3 1.76 -1.72 7.34
CA THR A 3 2.34 -1.25 6.08
C THR A 3 2.18 -2.25 4.94
N LEU A 4 2.36 -3.56 5.19
CA LEU A 4 2.22 -4.60 4.16
C LEU A 4 0.76 -4.75 3.72
N ILE A 5 -0.19 -4.68 4.67
CA ILE A 5 -1.63 -4.69 4.39
C ILE A 5 -1.99 -3.47 3.53
N GLY A 6 -1.59 -2.27 3.96
CA GLY A 6 -1.88 -1.04 3.22
C GLY A 6 -1.25 -1.02 1.83
N LEU A 7 -0.02 -1.51 1.67
CA LEU A 7 0.63 -1.68 0.37
C LEU A 7 -0.14 -2.65 -0.52
N SER A 8 -0.57 -3.80 0.03
CA SER A 8 -1.31 -4.81 -0.74
C SER A 8 -2.64 -4.25 -1.26
N ILE A 9 -3.38 -3.53 -0.41
CA ILE A 9 -4.62 -2.85 -0.82
C ILE A 9 -4.35 -1.80 -1.89
N ARG A 10 -3.34 -0.96 -1.72
CA ARG A 10 -3.00 0.10 -2.69
C ARG A 10 -2.61 -0.50 -4.04
N VAL A 11 -1.82 -1.58 -4.05
CA VAL A 11 -1.41 -2.28 -5.27
C VAL A 11 -2.59 -2.97 -5.95
N LEU A 12 -3.48 -3.63 -5.21
CA LEU A 12 -4.70 -4.22 -5.76
C LEU A 12 -5.55 -3.15 -6.45
N LEU A 13 -5.80 -2.03 -5.77
CA LEU A 13 -6.62 -0.95 -6.33
C LEU A 13 -5.96 -0.30 -7.55
N LEU A 14 -4.63 -0.13 -7.56
CA LEU A 14 -3.89 0.36 -8.73
C LEU A 14 -3.99 -0.59 -9.94
N ARG A 15 -4.11 -1.91 -9.72
CA ARG A 15 -4.28 -2.91 -10.79
C ARG A 15 -5.72 -3.02 -11.26
N ALA A 16 -6.69 -2.88 -10.36
CA ALA A 16 -8.10 -3.08 -10.64
C ALA A 16 -8.81 -1.83 -11.18
N LEU A 17 -8.36 -0.63 -10.78
CA LEU A 17 -9.02 0.63 -11.15
C LEU A 17 -8.33 1.29 -12.36
N PRO A 18 -9.09 1.98 -13.24
CA PRO A 18 -8.51 2.82 -14.27
C PRO A 18 -7.64 3.94 -13.69
N SER A 19 -6.56 4.32 -14.40
CA SER A 19 -5.55 5.30 -13.95
C SER A 19 -6.08 6.70 -13.63
N ARG A 20 -7.31 7.03 -14.02
CA ARG A 20 -7.99 8.30 -13.67
C ARG A 20 -8.32 8.41 -12.18
N TYR A 21 -8.39 7.29 -11.46
CA TYR A 21 -8.72 7.30 -10.04
C TYR A 21 -7.47 7.58 -9.18
N LYS A 22 -7.62 8.49 -8.22
CA LYS A 22 -6.61 8.75 -7.19
C LYS A 22 -6.96 7.93 -5.96
N VAL A 23 -6.10 6.97 -5.62
CA VAL A 23 -6.31 6.07 -4.49
C VAL A 23 -5.50 6.53 -3.28
N THR A 24 -6.20 6.70 -2.17
CA THR A 24 -5.63 6.96 -0.84
C THR A 24 -5.99 5.79 0.06
N VAL A 25 -4.99 5.25 0.78
CA VAL A 25 -5.17 4.16 1.74
C VAL A 25 -4.61 4.64 3.07
N GLU A 26 -5.45 4.66 4.09
CA GLU A 26 -5.13 5.14 5.42
C GLU A 26 -5.58 4.14 6.47
N VAL A 27 -4.79 4.02 7.52
CA VAL A 27 -5.17 3.32 8.74
C VAL A 27 -6.20 4.17 9.47
N SER A 28 -7.26 3.52 9.98
CA SER A 28 -8.31 4.18 10.75
C SER A 28 -7.74 4.88 11.98
N GLU A 29 -8.21 6.09 12.25
CA GLU A 29 -7.74 6.94 13.34
C GLU A 29 -7.88 6.25 14.70
N GLY A 30 -6.82 6.32 15.51
CA GLY A 30 -6.75 5.73 16.84
C GLY A 30 -6.59 4.20 16.87
N THR A 31 -6.51 3.53 15.72
CA THR A 31 -6.46 2.05 15.66
C THR A 31 -5.06 1.46 15.60
N HIS A 32 -4.03 2.29 15.40
CA HIS A 32 -2.65 1.82 15.31
C HIS A 32 -1.66 2.81 15.92
N VAL A 33 -0.77 2.30 16.78
CA VAL A 33 0.24 3.09 17.52
C VAL A 33 1.19 3.91 16.63
N SER A 34 1.34 3.54 15.37
CA SER A 34 2.18 4.24 14.38
C SER A 34 1.39 4.68 13.14
N GLU A 35 0.10 4.93 13.28
CA GLU A 35 -0.79 5.29 12.17
C GLU A 35 -0.22 6.42 11.29
N HIS A 36 0.26 7.51 11.87
CA HIS A 36 0.80 8.63 11.09
C HIS A 36 2.02 8.24 10.25
N ALA A 37 2.91 7.42 10.82
CA ALA A 37 4.08 6.93 10.10
C ALA A 37 3.68 5.98 8.95
N VAL A 38 2.71 5.10 9.20
CA VAL A 38 2.19 4.18 8.18
C VAL A 38 1.47 4.95 7.07
N ASN A 39 0.56 5.86 7.41
CA ASN A 39 -0.18 6.69 6.46
C ASN A 39 0.76 7.55 5.62
N LYS A 40 1.80 8.14 6.23
CA LYS A 40 2.83 8.89 5.50
C LYS A 40 3.56 8.01 4.48
N GLN A 41 3.94 6.79 4.85
CA GLN A 41 4.56 5.84 3.92
C GLN A 41 3.61 5.40 2.80
N LEU A 42 2.33 5.20 3.12
CA LEU A 42 1.30 4.80 2.16
C LEU A 42 0.86 5.94 1.25
N ALA A 43 1.05 7.21 1.62
CA ALA A 43 0.75 8.36 0.77
C ALA A 43 1.85 8.62 -0.27
N ASP A 44 3.11 8.38 0.10
CA ASP A 44 4.28 8.54 -0.75
C ASP A 44 4.20 7.64 -2.00
N LYS A 45 4.15 8.26 -3.19
CA LYS A 45 4.01 7.54 -4.46
C LYS A 45 5.34 6.95 -4.94
N GLU A 46 6.44 7.64 -4.70
CA GLU A 46 7.77 7.20 -5.12
C GLU A 46 8.19 5.97 -4.31
N ARG A 47 7.90 6.00 -3.00
CA ARG A 47 8.15 4.85 -2.13
C ARG A 47 7.32 3.63 -2.50
N VAL A 48 6.05 3.81 -2.88
CA VAL A 48 5.20 2.70 -3.34
C VAL A 48 5.65 2.16 -4.69
N ALA A 49 6.11 3.02 -5.60
CA ALA A 49 6.72 2.57 -6.85
C ALA A 49 7.99 1.75 -6.59
N ALA A 50 8.90 2.22 -5.72
CA ALA A 50 10.11 1.49 -5.35
C ALA A 50 9.80 0.12 -4.69
N ALA A 51 8.74 0.04 -3.88
CA ALA A 51 8.30 -1.22 -3.30
C ALA A 51 7.82 -2.23 -4.34
N LEU A 52 7.22 -1.76 -5.44
CA LEU A 52 6.78 -2.59 -6.58
C LEU A 52 7.93 -3.07 -7.47
N GLU A 53 9.10 -2.48 -7.38
CA GLU A 53 10.30 -2.96 -8.10
C GLU A 53 11.06 -4.05 -7.31
N ASN A 54 10.79 -4.17 -6.01
CA ASN A 54 11.41 -5.17 -5.16
C ASN A 54 10.72 -6.54 -5.30
N LYS A 55 11.41 -7.49 -5.93
CA LYS A 55 10.91 -8.86 -6.20
C LYS A 55 10.37 -9.57 -4.96
N ASN A 56 11.02 -9.42 -3.81
CA ASN A 56 10.58 -10.07 -2.57
C ASN A 56 9.26 -9.49 -2.08
N LEU A 57 9.11 -8.16 -2.12
CA LEU A 57 7.88 -7.48 -1.71
C LEU A 57 6.72 -7.80 -2.66
N VAL A 58 6.97 -7.78 -3.96
CA VAL A 58 5.96 -8.13 -4.97
C VAL A 58 5.46 -9.56 -4.81
N GLN A 59 6.35 -10.50 -4.51
CA GLN A 59 5.94 -11.89 -4.27
C GLN A 59 5.00 -12.01 -3.07
N ILE A 60 5.32 -11.34 -1.96
CA ILE A 60 4.46 -11.34 -0.76
C ILE A 60 3.14 -10.64 -1.05
N ILE A 61 3.16 -9.48 -1.71
CA ILE A 61 1.94 -8.74 -2.07
C ILE A 61 1.05 -9.58 -2.98
N ASN A 62 1.62 -10.27 -3.97
CA ASN A 62 0.86 -11.15 -4.85
C ASN A 62 0.24 -12.33 -4.08
N GLN A 63 0.91 -12.87 -3.06
CA GLN A 63 0.30 -13.88 -2.18
C GLN A 63 -0.85 -13.31 -1.34
N CYS A 64 -0.79 -12.04 -0.94
CA CYS A 64 -1.86 -11.39 -0.17
C CYS A 64 -3.08 -10.99 -1.01
N VAL A 65 -2.92 -10.90 -2.34
CA VAL A 65 -3.94 -10.38 -3.28
C VAL A 65 -4.46 -11.47 -4.23
N ALA A 66 -3.92 -12.69 -4.13
CA ALA A 66 -4.35 -13.86 -4.89
C ALA A 66 -5.74 -14.35 -4.48
#